data_AF-A0A1C3NL48-F1
#
_entry.id   AF-A0A1C3NL48-F1
#
_cell.length_a   1.000
_cell.length_b   1.000
_cell.length_c   1.000
_cell.angle_alpha   90.00
_cell.angle_beta   90.00
_cell.angle_gamma   90.00
#
_symmetry.space_group_name_H-M   'P 1'
#
loop_
_entity.id
_entity.type
_entity.pdbx_description
1 polymer ?
#
loop_
_entity_poly.entity_id
_entity_poly.type
_entity_poly.pdbx_seq_one_letter_code
_entity_poly.pdbx_strand_id
1 'polypeptide(L)' 'MLIEHHHCPQCDIAPVREAANPKTCESSVAVNVRCLPPLDLTSLSVQLVDGASR' A
#
# COMPACT_ATOMS: atom_id res chain seq x y z
N MET A 1 -11.35 1.54 12.29
CA MET A 1 -10.87 2.02 10.98
C MET A 1 -10.90 0.85 10.02
N LEU A 2 -11.56 0.99 8.88
CA LEU A 2 -11.62 -0.05 7.85
C LEU A 2 -10.60 0.29 6.77
N ILE A 3 -9.72 -0.65 6.44
CA ILE A 3 -8.84 -0.54 5.28
C ILE A 3 -9.49 -1.36 4.17
N GLU A 4 -9.81 -0.71 3.06
CA GLU A 4 -10.38 -1.37 1.90
C GLU A 4 -9.26 -2.01 1.07
N HIS A 5 -9.33 -3.34 0.92
CA HIS A 5 -8.34 -4.12 0.21
C HIS A 5 -8.85 -4.48 -1.18
N HIS A 6 -8.22 -3.94 -2.22
CA HIS A 6 -8.56 -4.26 -3.61
C HIS A 6 -7.58 -5.30 -4.13
N HIS A 7 -8.03 -6.56 -4.26
CA HIS A 7 -7.19 -7.65 -4.76
C HIS A 7 -7.33 -7.82 -6.27
N CYS A 8 -6.23 -8.10 -6.95
CA CYS A 8 -6.25 -8.42 -8.37
C CYS A 8 -6.88 -9.82 -8.57
N PRO A 9 -7.94 -9.98 -9.37
CA PRO A 9 -8.59 -11.29 -9.56
C PRO A 9 -7.72 -12.29 -10.34
N GLN A 10 -6.63 -11.84 -10.98
CA GLN A 10 -5.74 -12.70 -11.75
C GLN A 10 -4.60 -13.30 -10.91
N CYS A 11 -4.05 -12.55 -9.97
CA CYS A 11 -2.84 -12.94 -9.22
C CYS A 11 -2.95 -12.77 -7.71
N ASP A 12 -4.10 -12.31 -7.20
CA ASP A 12 -4.43 -12.13 -5.78
C ASP A 12 -3.55 -11.12 -5.01
N ILE A 13 -2.64 -10.42 -5.71
CA ILE A 13 -1.89 -9.31 -5.12
C ILE A 13 -2.83 -8.12 -4.95
N ALA A 14 -2.80 -7.47 -3.78
CA ALA A 14 -3.48 -6.19 -3.56
C ALA A 14 -2.64 -5.04 -4.13
N PRO A 15 -3.01 -4.42 -5.27
CA PRO A 15 -2.23 -3.34 -5.87
C PRO A 15 -2.43 -2.03 -5.11
N VAL A 16 -3.62 -1.82 -4.56
CA VAL A 16 -4.01 -0.61 -3.82
C VAL A 16 -4.79 -0.97 -2.56
N ARG A 17 -4.63 -0.13 -1.54
CA ARG A 17 -5.44 -0.15 -0.32
C ARG A 17 -5.83 1.27 0.03
N GLU A 18 -7.10 1.48 0.34
CA GLU A 18 -7.63 2.81 0.67
C GLU A 18 -8.03 2.85 2.15
N ALA A 19 -7.73 3.97 2.81
CA ALA A 19 -8.12 4.20 4.20
C ALA A 19 -8.10 5.69 4.53
N ALA A 20 -8.87 6.08 5.54
CA ALA A 20 -8.70 7.38 6.18
C ALA A 20 -7.57 7.32 7.22
N ASN A 21 -6.73 8.36 7.27
CA ASN A 21 -5.73 8.51 8.33
C ASN A 21 -6.45 8.59 9.69
N PRO A 22 -6.10 7.73 10.68
CA PRO A 22 -6.84 7.66 11.94
C PRO A 22 -6.71 8.92 12.81
N LYS A 23 -5.71 9.77 12.56
CA LYS A 23 -5.47 11.00 13.34
C LYS A 23 -6.06 12.25 12.68
N THR A 24 -6.02 12.31 11.34
CA THR A 24 -6.39 13.52 10.57
C THR A 24 -7.67 13.35 9.77
N CYS A 25 -8.19 12.13 9.65
CA CYS A 25 -9.31 11.75 8.76
C CYS A 25 -9.06 12.02 7.27
N GLU A 26 -7.83 12.34 6.86
CA GLU A 26 -7.47 12.54 5.46
C GLU A 26 -7.48 11.23 4.69
N SER A 27 -7.94 11.27 3.43
CA SER A 27 -7.90 10.11 2.54
C SER A 27 -6.46 9.73 2.23
N SER A 28 -6.14 8.44 2.35
CA SER A 28 -4.83 7.88 2.05
C SER A 28 -4.95 6.62 1.19
N VAL A 29 -3.93 6.40 0.35
CA VAL A 29 -3.83 5.21 -0.50
C VAL A 29 -2.43 4.63 -0.36
N ALA A 30 -2.36 3.33 -0.08
CA ALA A 30 -1.12 2.56 -0.14
C ALA A 30 -1.05 1.82 -1.47
N VAL A 31 0.03 2.05 -2.23
CA VAL A 31 0.25 1.43 -3.54
C VAL A 31 1.36 0.39 -3.45
N ASN A 32 1.10 -0.82 -3.93
CA ASN A 32 2.13 -1.84 -4.09
C ASN A 32 3.00 -1.51 -5.31
N VAL A 33 4.19 -0.98 -5.06
CA VAL A 33 5.13 -0.56 -6.11
C VAL A 33 5.53 -1.68 -7.08
N ARG A 34 5.37 -2.96 -6.70
CA ARG A 34 5.60 -4.11 -7.61
C ARG A 34 4.57 -4.18 -8.74
N CYS A 35 3.43 -3.51 -8.59
CA CYS A 35 2.38 -3.43 -9.59
C CYS A 35 2.53 -2.22 -10.53
N LEU A 36 3.65 -1.48 -10.46
CA LEU A 36 3.97 -0.34 -11.33
C LEU A 36 5.01 -0.77 -12.39
N PRO A 37 4.61 -1.15 -13.62
CA PRO A 37 5.51 -1.72 -14.63
C PRO A 37 6.73 -0.86 -15.00
N PRO A 38 6.65 0.49 -15.09
CA PRO A 38 7.80 1.30 -15.48
C PRO A 38 8.75 1.62 -14.30
N LEU A 39 8.45 1.19 -13.07
CA LEU A 39 9.22 1.56 -11.89
C LEU A 39 10.41 0.60 -11.68
N ASP A 40 11.62 1.14 -11.65
CA ASP A 40 12.81 0.40 -11.25
C ASP A 40 12.85 0.22 -9.73
N LEU A 41 12.47 -0.99 -9.29
CA LEU A 41 12.46 -1.36 -7.87
C LEU A 41 13.85 -1.36 -7.23
N THR A 42 14.91 -1.52 -8.01
CA THR A 42 16.29 -1.59 -7.48
C THR A 42 16.82 -0.22 -7.08
N SER A 43 16.24 0.84 -7.61
CA SER A 43 16.56 2.23 -7.27
C SER A 43 15.95 2.70 -5.93
N LEU A 44 15.01 1.93 -5.36
CA LEU A 44 14.27 2.33 -4.17
C LEU A 44 15.04 2.02 -2.89
N SER A 45 15.12 3.01 -1.99
CA SER A 45 15.51 2.77 -0.61
C SER A 45 14.31 2.23 0.18
N VAL A 46 14.45 1.02 0.73
CA VAL A 46 13.39 0.33 1.47
C VAL A 46 13.52 0.63 2.96
N GLN A 47 12.49 1.27 3.53
CA GLN A 47 12.37 1.47 4.98
C GLN A 47 11.49 0.36 5.57
N LEU A 48 12.05 -0.41 6.49
CA LEU A 48 11.30 -1.44 7.21
C LEU A 48 10.49 -0.79 8.32
N VAL A 49 9.17 -1.01 8.29
CA VAL A 49 8.24 -0.52 9.31
C VAL A 49 7.49 -1.71 9.88
N ASP A 50 7.54 -1.85 11.20
CA ASP A 50 6.63 -2.72 11.93
C ASP A 50 5.34 -1.95 12.23
N GLY A 51 4.25 -2.37 11.58
CA GLY A 51 2.93 -1.80 11.80
C GLY A 51 2.22 -2.30 13.06
N ALA A 52 2.67 -3.40 13.67
CA ALA A 52 2.05 -3.95 14.88
C ALA A 52 2.50 -3.20 16.15
N SER A 53 3.75 -2.73 16.19
CA SER A 53 4.31 -1.99 17.33
C SER A 53 4.05 -0.47 17.29
N ARG A 54 3.16 0.01 16.41
CA ARG A 54 2.90 1.44 16.14
C ARG A 54 1.44 1.86 16.34
#